data_AF-A0A6V7JA00-F1
#
_entry.id   AF-A0A6V7JA00-F1
#
_cell.length_a   1.000
_cell.length_b   1.000
_cell.length_c   1.000
_cell.angle_alpha   90.00
_cell.angle_beta   90.00
_cell.angle_gamma   90.00
#
_symmetry.space_group_name_H-M   'P 1'
#
loop_
_entity.id
_entity.type
_entity.pdbx_description
1 polymer ?
#
loop_
_entity_poly.entity_id
_entity_poly.type
_entity_poly.pdbx_seq_one_letter_code
_entity_poly.pdbx_strand_id
1 'polypeptide(L)' 'NLPRVIEKMTKFLEISPLSPENIAKLADHLSFEKMKNNSAVNNKTRIDESNKTLKFNKNGDFIRCGKANQWKDVMSME' A
#
# COMPACT_ATOMS: atom_id res chain seq x y z
N ASN A 1 0.15 7.85 -12.13
CA ASN A 1 -1.30 8.10 -12.11
C ASN A 1 -2.01 6.76 -11.91
N LEU A 2 -2.68 6.56 -10.77
CA LEU A 2 -3.24 5.27 -10.34
C LEU A 2 -4.46 4.80 -11.17
N PRO A 3 -5.49 5.61 -11.44
CA PRO A 3 -6.57 5.28 -12.38
C PRO A 3 -6.11 4.66 -13.70
N ARG A 4 -5.11 5.25 -14.36
CA ARG A 4 -4.56 4.73 -15.61
C ARG A 4 -3.89 3.35 -15.45
N VAL A 5 -3.31 3.08 -14.28
CA VAL A 5 -2.75 1.76 -13.98
C VAL A 5 -3.87 0.74 -13.78
N ILE A 6 -4.96 1.13 -13.10
CA ILE A 6 -6.15 0.28 -12.93
C ILE A 6 -6.72 -0.13 -14.30
N GLU A 7 -6.87 0.82 -15.24
CA GLU A 7 -7.32 0.51 -16.61
C GLU A 7 -6.38 -0.45 -17.35
N LYS A 8 -5.05 -0.29 -17.18
CA LYS A 8 -4.08 -1.23 -17.75
C LYS A 8 -4.23 -2.61 -17.14
N MET A 9 -4.50 -2.71 -15.85
CA MET A 9 -4.71 -3.98 -15.15
C MET A 9 -5.98 -4.69 -15.65
N THR A 10 -7.08 -3.98 -15.90
CA THR A 10 -8.30 -4.62 -16.43
C THR A 10 -8.05 -5.23 -17.80
N LYS A 11 -7.29 -4.52 -18.67
CA LYS A 11 -6.87 -5.05 -19.97
C LYS A 11 -5.94 -6.25 -19.83
N PHE A 12 -4.97 -6.20 -18.91
CA PHE A 12 -4.02 -7.29 -18.68
C PHE A 12 -4.71 -8.57 -18.18
N LEU A 13 -5.71 -8.42 -17.31
CA LEU A 13 -6.47 -9.53 -16.74
C LEU A 13 -7.61 -10.01 -17.65
N GLU A 14 -7.73 -9.46 -18.87
CA GLU A 14 -8.78 -9.78 -19.84
C GLU A 14 -10.21 -9.64 -19.29
N ILE A 15 -10.41 -8.68 -18.37
CA ILE A 15 -11.73 -8.36 -17.82
C ILE A 15 -12.33 -7.12 -18.47
N SER A 16 -13.65 -7.03 -18.43
CA SER A 16 -14.39 -5.89 -18.96
C SER A 16 -13.89 -4.57 -18.37
N PRO A 17 -13.78 -3.50 -19.19
CA PRO A 17 -13.41 -2.18 -18.70
C PRO A 17 -14.36 -1.71 -17.60
N LEU A 18 -13.80 -1.14 -16.54
CA LEU A 18 -14.57 -0.57 -15.45
C LEU A 18 -15.16 0.79 -15.87
N SER A 19 -16.32 1.14 -15.31
CA SER A 19 -16.87 2.48 -15.47
C SER A 19 -15.95 3.53 -14.82
N PRO A 20 -15.99 4.80 -15.26
CA PRO A 20 -15.21 5.87 -14.65
C PRO A 20 -15.44 6.00 -13.13
N GLU A 21 -16.68 5.80 -12.68
CA GLU A 21 -17.05 5.80 -11.27
C GLU A 21 -16.38 4.66 -10.49
N ASN A 22 -16.39 3.44 -11.06
CA ASN A 22 -15.74 2.29 -10.43
C ASN A 22 -14.21 2.43 -10.39
N ILE A 23 -13.60 3.04 -11.42
CA ILE A 23 -12.17 3.35 -11.43
C ILE A 23 -11.84 4.36 -10.32
N ALA A 24 -12.63 5.43 -10.19
CA ALA A 24 -12.45 6.43 -9.15
C ALA A 24 -12.59 5.82 -7.74
N LYS A 25 -13.63 5.01 -7.54
CA LYS A 25 -13.87 4.30 -6.27
C LYS A 25 -12.72 3.35 -5.92
N LEU A 26 -12.20 2.61 -6.89
CA LEU A 26 -11.07 1.70 -6.67
C LEU A 26 -9.77 2.46 -6.41
N ALA A 27 -9.50 3.55 -7.14
CA ALA A 27 -8.33 4.39 -6.92
C ALA A 27 -8.33 5.01 -5.51
N ASP A 28 -9.48 5.48 -5.04
CA ASP A 28 -9.67 6.00 -3.69
C ASP A 28 -9.52 4.88 -2.64
N HIS A 29 -10.12 3.71 -2.84
CA HIS A 29 -9.93 2.55 -1.96
C HIS A 29 -8.46 2.14 -1.80
N LEU A 30 -7.71 2.15 -2.91
CA LEU A 30 -6.28 1.84 -2.96
C LEU A 30 -5.37 3.00 -2.55
N SER A 31 -5.94 4.14 -2.11
CA SER A 31 -5.14 5.24 -1.59
C SER A 31 -4.31 4.79 -0.39
N PHE A 32 -3.15 5.41 -0.24
CA PHE A 32 -2.18 5.03 0.80
C PHE A 32 -2.81 5.04 2.20
N GLU A 33 -3.56 6.08 2.54
CA GLU A 33 -4.22 6.20 3.86
C GLU A 33 -5.27 5.11 4.09
N LYS A 34 -6.10 4.79 3.08
CA LYS A 34 -7.10 3.72 3.23
C LYS A 34 -6.45 2.36 3.36
N MET A 35 -5.43 2.08 2.56
CA MET A 35 -4.71 0.81 2.64
C MET A 35 -3.95 0.68 3.97
N LYS A 36 -3.30 1.75 4.45
CA LYS A 36 -2.59 1.77 5.73
C LYS A 36 -3.52 1.49 6.91
N ASN A 37 -4.74 2.02 6.88
CA ASN A 37 -5.72 1.85 7.95
C ASN A 37 -6.62 0.61 7.78
N ASN A 38 -6.55 -0.09 6.65
CA ASN A 38 -7.35 -1.28 6.40
C ASN A 38 -6.73 -2.52 7.08
N SER A 39 -7.41 -3.02 8.12
CA SER A 39 -6.97 -4.19 8.91
C SER A 39 -6.81 -5.47 8.10
N ALA A 40 -7.49 -5.60 6.96
CA ALA A 40 -7.38 -6.77 6.09
C ALA A 40 -6.01 -6.88 5.39
N VAL A 41 -5.30 -5.75 5.23
CA VAL A 41 -4.07 -5.68 4.40
C VAL A 41 -2.88 -5.03 5.12
N ASN A 42 -3.11 -4.28 6.20
CA ASN A 42 -2.04 -3.56 6.92
C ASN A 42 -1.21 -4.45 7.86
N ASN A 43 -1.57 -5.73 8.02
CA ASN A 43 -0.83 -6.74 8.78
C ASN A 43 -0.46 -6.36 10.23
N LYS A 44 -1.17 -5.41 10.85
CA LYS A 44 -0.85 -4.93 12.21
C LYS A 44 -0.83 -6.05 13.24
N THR A 45 -1.84 -6.92 13.20
CA THR A 45 -1.94 -8.08 14.11
C THR A 45 -0.73 -9.01 14.00
N ARG A 46 -0.28 -9.30 12.77
CA ARG A 46 0.89 -10.17 12.53
C ARG A 46 2.18 -9.54 13.05
N ILE A 47 2.33 -8.23 12.91
CA ILE A 47 3.47 -7.50 13.47
C ILE A 47 3.45 -7.57 14.99
N ASP A 48 2.30 -7.34 15.62
CA ASP A 48 2.15 -7.40 17.08
C ASP A 48 2.44 -8.80 17.63
N GLU A 49 1.97 -9.85 16.96
CA GLU A 49 2.26 -11.26 17.28
C GLU A 49 3.75 -11.59 17.13
N SER A 50 4.38 -11.12 16.04
CA SER A 50 5.80 -11.33 15.77
C SER A 50 6.67 -10.61 16.81
N ASN A 51 6.33 -9.38 17.18
CA ASN A 51 7.04 -8.62 18.21
C ASN A 51 6.97 -9.30 19.57
N LYS A 52 5.81 -9.87 19.93
CA LYS A 52 5.64 -10.67 21.16
C LYS A 52 6.46 -11.96 21.14
N THR A 53 6.45 -12.68 20.03
CA THR A 53 7.04 -14.02 19.92
C THR A 53 8.55 -13.97 19.75
N LEU A 54 9.04 -13.08 18.89
CA LEU A 54 10.45 -12.96 18.49
C LEU A 54 11.20 -11.89 19.29
N LYS A 55 10.52 -11.18 20.19
CA LYS A 55 11.05 -10.05 20.98
C LYS A 55 11.70 -8.96 20.11
N PHE A 56 11.19 -8.80 18.88
CA PHE A 56 11.54 -7.65 18.06
C PHE A 56 10.93 -6.40 18.70
N ASN A 57 11.73 -5.66 19.49
CA ASN A 57 11.35 -4.36 20.03
C ASN A 57 11.45 -3.26 18.95
N LYS A 58 10.94 -3.53 17.75
CA LYS A 58 10.93 -2.55 16.66
C LYS A 58 9.50 -2.11 16.37
N ASN A 59 9.27 -0.82 16.57
CA ASN A 59 8.05 -0.16 16.13
C ASN A 59 8.13 0.04 14.62
N GLY A 60 7.20 -0.55 13.88
CA GLY A 60 7.11 -0.42 12.43
C GLY A 60 5.73 -0.78 11.90
N ASP A 61 5.30 -0.07 10.86
CA ASP A 61 4.08 -0.38 10.10
C ASP A 61 4.45 -1.19 8.86
N PHE A 62 3.60 -2.16 8.47
CA PHE A 62 3.74 -2.86 7.20
C PHE A 62 3.63 -1.89 6.01
N ILE A 63 2.64 -1.00 6.05
CA ILE A 63 2.42 0.07 5.08
C ILE A 63 2.99 1.36 5.67
N ARG A 64 4.22 1.71 5.28
CA ARG A 64 5.06 2.66 6.01
C ARG A 64 4.96 4.13 5.55
N CYS A 65 5.44 4.47 4.36
CA CYS A 65 5.56 5.87 3.90
C CYS A 65 4.83 6.22 2.60
N GLY A 66 4.65 5.27 1.67
CA GLY A 66 3.94 5.50 0.42
C GLY A 66 4.60 6.50 -0.55
N LYS A 67 5.88 6.84 -0.34
CA LYS A 67 6.60 7.85 -1.13
C LYS A 67 7.74 7.21 -1.93
N ALA A 68 7.86 7.61 -3.19
CA ALA A 68 9.03 7.28 -4.00
C ALA A 68 10.25 8.09 -3.52
N ASN A 69 11.45 7.56 -3.74
CA ASN A 69 12.73 8.23 -3.46
C ASN A 69 13.04 8.55 -1.99
N GLN A 70 12.39 7.92 -1.02
CA GLN A 70 12.67 8.15 0.42
C GLN A 70 14.12 7.85 0.81
N TRP A 71 14.86 7.04 0.04
CA TRP A 71 16.28 6.78 0.29
C TRP A 71 17.12 8.07 0.37
N LYS A 72 16.73 9.12 -0.36
CA LYS A 72 17.41 10.42 -0.34
C LYS A 72 17.33 11.13 1.00
N ASP A 73 16.32 10.82 1.81
CA ASP A 73 16.11 11.44 3.13
C ASP A 73 17.02 10.81 4.19
N VAL A 74 17.51 9.59 3.95
CA VAL A 74 18.24 8.78 4.95
C VAL A 74 19.69 8.50 4.57
N MET A 75 20.05 8.61 3.28
CA MET A 75 21.43 8.45 2.84
C MET A 75 22.18 9.78 2.96
N SER A 76 23.27 9.79 3.73
CA SER A 76 24.22 10.90 3.74
C SER A 76 25.07 10.89 2.46
N MET A 77 25.58 12.05 2.04
CA MET A 77 26.69 12.08 1.09
C MET A 77 27.92 11.45 1.75
N GLU A 78 28.66 10.65 1.00
CA GLU A 78 29.94 10.06 1.43
C GLU A 78 31.01 11.12 1.66
#